data_AF-A0A6G1HQ14-F1
#
_entry.id   AF-A0A6G1HQ14-F1
#
_cell.length_a   1.000
_cell.length_b   1.000
_cell.length_c   1.000
_cell.angle_alpha   90.00
_cell.angle_beta   90.00
_cell.angle_gamma   90.00
#
_symmetry.space_group_name_H-M   'P 1'
#
loop_
_entity.id
_entity.type
_entity.pdbx_description
1 polymer ?
#
loop_
_entity_poly.entity_id
_entity_poly.type
_entity_poly.pdbx_seq_one_letter_code
_entity_poly.pdbx_strand_id
1 'polypeptide(L)'
;MDDAALEDVLLQTLDLLAWRLRRLEFVLDGRVIEVEGTEDRKTPSVPVVPRLQRLESTLQQLASRSEVVSDLLKLQSQHPNIFTEDEPKDASSEPDTTQQLAMVLTDAPRFSTITSQLRSLSDFSVPPTSAFASVIALQPRLAQLEEQQYRQAMEISELRKRTGALVLQWHELFILGQGQCWAEWDTRLRNAERSVRREEVRRMEDGV
;
A
#
# COMPACT_ATOMS: atom_id res chain seq x y z
N MET A 1 -53.47 -10.03 -12.55
CA MET A 1 -52.70 -8.92 -13.12
C MET A 1 -52.67 -7.91 -11.99
N ASP A 2 -51.74 -7.94 -11.03
CA ASP A 2 -50.31 -7.65 -11.25
C ASP A 2 -49.41 -8.08 -10.06
N ASP A 3 -49.73 -9.16 -9.33
CA ASP A 3 -48.89 -9.60 -8.19
C ASP A 3 -47.45 -9.98 -8.60
N ALA A 4 -47.29 -10.60 -9.76
CA ALA A 4 -45.97 -10.94 -10.30
C ALA A 4 -45.15 -9.68 -10.67
N ALA A 5 -45.80 -8.65 -11.21
CA ALA A 5 -45.14 -7.39 -11.53
C ALA A 5 -44.77 -6.60 -10.25
N LEU A 6 -45.60 -6.69 -9.21
CA LEU A 6 -45.29 -6.11 -7.91
C LEU A 6 -44.10 -6.83 -7.25
N GLU A 7 -44.05 -8.15 -7.32
CA GLU A 7 -42.93 -8.93 -6.80
C GLU A 7 -41.61 -8.58 -7.51
N ASP A 8 -41.63 -8.39 -8.83
CA ASP A 8 -40.46 -7.94 -9.60
C ASP A 8 -39.99 -6.54 -9.18
N VAL A 9 -40.91 -5.59 -8.95
CA VAL A 9 -40.56 -4.24 -8.46
C VAL A 9 -40.00 -4.29 -7.05
N LEU A 10 -40.56 -5.14 -6.17
CA LEU A 10 -40.05 -5.33 -4.81
C LEU A 10 -38.64 -5.93 -4.81
N LEU A 11 -38.36 -6.89 -5.70
CA LEU A 11 -37.01 -7.44 -5.84
C LEU A 11 -36.02 -6.40 -6.36
N GLN A 12 -36.41 -5.60 -7.37
CA GLN A 12 -35.57 -4.53 -7.91
C GLN A 12 -35.26 -3.46 -6.87
N THR A 13 -36.25 -3.04 -6.08
CA THR A 13 -36.04 -2.05 -5.01
C THR A 13 -35.14 -2.61 -3.90
N LEU A 14 -35.29 -3.89 -3.55
CA LEU A 14 -34.42 -4.54 -2.57
C LEU A 14 -32.96 -4.61 -3.05
N ASP A 15 -32.74 -5.02 -4.31
CA ASP A 15 -31.40 -5.07 -4.89
C ASP A 15 -30.75 -3.68 -4.92
N LEU A 16 -31.55 -2.65 -5.22
CA LEU A 16 -31.11 -1.26 -5.19
C LEU A 16 -30.73 -0.81 -3.78
N LEU A 17 -31.53 -1.15 -2.76
CA LEU A 17 -31.22 -0.87 -1.36
C LEU A 17 -29.94 -1.60 -0.91
N ALA A 18 -29.78 -2.87 -1.29
CA ALA A 18 -28.59 -3.65 -0.99
C ALA A 18 -27.34 -3.02 -1.62
N TRP A 19 -27.44 -2.57 -2.88
CA TRP A 19 -26.35 -1.88 -3.57
C TRP A 19 -26.00 -0.54 -2.89
N ARG A 20 -27.00 0.24 -2.49
CA ARG A 20 -26.79 1.52 -1.80
C ARG A 20 -26.10 1.32 -0.45
N LEU A 21 -26.48 0.29 0.31
CA LEU A 21 -25.86 -0.01 1.60
C LEU A 21 -24.37 -0.38 1.43
N ARG A 22 -24.04 -1.22 0.44
CA ARG A 22 -22.64 -1.54 0.11
C ARG A 22 -21.82 -0.32 -0.30
N ARG A 23 -22.44 0.63 -1.02
CA ARG A 23 -21.79 1.89 -1.39
C ARG A 23 -21.52 2.76 -0.16
N LEU A 24 -22.44 2.84 0.79
CA LEU A 24 -22.23 3.57 2.04
C LEU A 24 -21.10 2.96 2.86
N GLU A 25 -21.07 1.64 2.99
CA GLU A 25 -19.97 0.92 3.62
C GLU A 25 -18.63 1.21 2.94
N PHE A 26 -18.57 1.17 1.60
CA PHE A 26 -17.36 1.50 0.85
C PHE A 26 -16.88 2.93 1.10
N VAL A 27 -17.79 3.91 1.15
CA VAL A 27 -17.43 5.32 1.38
C VAL A 27 -16.97 5.55 2.83
N LEU A 28 -17.55 4.86 3.80
CA LEU A 28 -17.25 5.03 5.23
C LEU A 28 -15.98 4.28 5.66
N ASP A 29 -15.82 3.04 5.22
CA ASP A 29 -14.74 2.16 5.67
C ASP A 29 -13.61 2.01 4.63
N GLY A 30 -13.79 2.51 3.40
CA GLY A 30 -12.81 2.40 2.31
C GLY A 30 -12.54 0.95 1.85
N ARG A 31 -13.27 -0.03 2.39
CA ARG A 31 -13.16 -1.45 2.08
C ARG A 31 -14.52 -1.95 1.62
N VAL A 32 -14.59 -2.53 0.43
CA VAL A 32 -15.69 -3.43 0.09
C VAL A 32 -15.40 -4.71 0.85
N ILE A 33 -16.11 -4.97 1.95
CA ILE A 33 -16.20 -6.34 2.44
C ILE A 33 -17.04 -7.05 1.38
N GLU A 34 -16.36 -7.71 0.44
CA GLU A 34 -17.00 -8.77 -0.33
C GLU A 34 -17.42 -9.81 0.69
N VAL A 35 -18.65 -9.69 1.21
CA VAL A 35 -19.27 -10.75 1.97
C VAL A 35 -19.33 -11.92 1.01
N GLU A 36 -18.40 -12.86 1.19
CA GLU A 36 -18.37 -14.17 0.57
C GLU A 36 -19.79 -14.74 0.59
N GLY A 37 -20.44 -14.72 -0.57
CA GLY A 37 -21.89 -14.85 -0.66
C GLY A 37 -22.50 -14.43 -2.00
N THR A 38 -21.69 -14.00 -2.97
CA THR A 38 -22.14 -13.79 -4.36
C THR A 38 -22.42 -15.09 -5.14
N GLU A 39 -22.58 -16.23 -4.45
CA GLU A 39 -23.12 -17.47 -5.01
C GLU A 39 -24.66 -17.45 -5.11
N ASP A 40 -25.35 -16.47 -4.51
CA ASP A 40 -26.83 -16.43 -4.49
C ASP A 40 -27.48 -15.87 -5.77
N ARG A 41 -26.73 -15.83 -6.88
CA ARG A 41 -27.24 -15.44 -8.21
C ARG A 41 -28.11 -16.53 -8.86
N LYS A 42 -28.36 -17.66 -8.17
CA LYS A 42 -29.06 -18.85 -8.70
C LYS A 42 -30.02 -19.56 -7.73
N THR A 43 -30.50 -18.93 -6.65
CA THR A 43 -31.58 -19.53 -5.85
C THR A 43 -32.92 -18.87 -6.14
N PRO A 44 -33.89 -19.56 -6.76
CA PRO A 44 -35.26 -19.07 -6.86
C PRO A 44 -35.93 -19.14 -5.48
N SER A 45 -36.56 -18.05 -5.07
CA SER A 45 -37.48 -17.92 -3.93
C SER A 45 -36.87 -18.02 -2.52
N VAL A 46 -36.11 -16.99 -2.13
CA VAL A 46 -36.03 -16.59 -0.71
C VAL A 46 -37.07 -15.48 -0.51
N PRO A 47 -37.99 -15.58 0.47
CA PRO A 47 -39.02 -14.57 0.66
C PRO A 47 -38.40 -13.19 0.92
N VAL A 48 -39.12 -12.12 0.57
CA VAL A 48 -38.65 -10.73 0.67
C VAL A 48 -38.30 -10.35 2.12
N VAL A 49 -39.04 -10.88 3.09
CA VAL A 49 -38.89 -10.59 4.52
C VAL A 49 -37.50 -10.95 5.09
N PRO A 50 -36.97 -12.18 4.95
CA PRO A 50 -35.63 -12.49 5.46
C PRO A 50 -34.51 -11.71 4.75
N ARG A 51 -34.69 -11.30 3.48
CA ARG A 51 -33.71 -10.43 2.80
C ARG A 51 -33.70 -9.02 3.40
N LEU A 52 -34.87 -8.47 3.72
CA LEU A 52 -34.99 -7.18 4.38
C LEU A 52 -34.40 -7.20 5.79
N GLN A 53 -34.64 -8.26 6.56
CA GLN A 53 -34.04 -8.44 7.89
C GLN A 53 -32.51 -8.55 7.84
N ARG A 54 -31.94 -9.14 6.79
CA ARG A 54 -30.49 -9.14 6.56
C ARG A 54 -29.97 -7.74 6.28
N LEU A 55 -30.65 -6.97 5.43
CA LEU A 55 -30.25 -5.58 5.14
C LEU A 55 -30.32 -4.70 6.41
N GLU A 56 -31.37 -4.88 7.21
CA GLU A 56 -31.54 -4.19 8.47
C GLU A 56 -30.44 -4.54 9.47
N SER A 57 -30.10 -5.82 9.62
CA SER A 57 -29.03 -6.22 10.54
C SER A 57 -27.66 -5.71 10.07
N THR A 58 -27.39 -5.69 8.76
CA THR A 58 -26.16 -5.08 8.22
C THR A 58 -26.11 -3.57 8.43
N LEU A 59 -27.25 -2.88 8.34
CA LEU A 59 -27.33 -1.44 8.64
C LEU A 59 -27.09 -1.20 10.14
N GLN A 60 -27.68 -2.01 11.02
CA GLN A 60 -27.45 -1.92 12.46
C GLN A 60 -25.99 -2.20 12.83
N GLN A 61 -25.33 -3.15 12.17
CA GLN A 61 -23.89 -3.39 12.30
C GLN A 61 -23.06 -2.19 11.82
N LEU A 62 -23.44 -1.55 10.72
CA LEU A 62 -22.77 -0.36 10.23
C LEU A 62 -22.98 0.84 11.17
N ALA A 63 -24.17 0.96 11.77
CA ALA A 63 -24.50 1.99 12.75
C ALA A 63 -23.74 1.81 14.08
N SER A 64 -23.45 0.58 14.51
CA SER A 64 -22.62 0.35 15.70
C SER A 64 -21.14 0.60 15.44
N ARG A 65 -20.68 0.45 14.19
CA ARG A 65 -19.29 0.66 13.79
C ARG A 65 -18.97 2.13 13.46
N SER A 66 -19.94 2.90 12.97
CA SER A 66 -19.75 4.29 12.57
C SER A 66 -20.63 5.24 13.38
N GLU A 67 -20.01 6.13 14.14
CA GLU A 67 -20.70 7.16 14.92
C GLU A 67 -21.58 8.05 14.03
N VAL A 68 -21.11 8.37 12.82
CA VAL A 68 -21.82 9.20 11.83
C VAL A 68 -23.15 8.56 11.42
N VAL A 69 -23.17 7.25 11.17
CA VAL A 69 -24.40 6.53 10.80
C VAL A 69 -25.37 6.50 11.97
N SER A 70 -24.85 6.30 13.19
CA SER A 70 -25.67 6.35 14.41
C SER A 70 -26.31 7.73 14.62
N ASP A 71 -25.58 8.80 14.34
CA ASP A 71 -26.05 10.17 14.52
C ASP A 71 -27.03 10.58 13.42
N LEU A 72 -26.84 10.10 12.18
CA LEU A 72 -27.82 10.31 11.11
C LEU A 72 -29.14 9.57 11.39
N LEU A 73 -29.11 8.36 11.94
CA LEU A 73 -30.33 7.65 12.35
C LEU A 73 -31.03 8.36 13.50
N LYS A 74 -30.28 8.89 14.48
CA LYS A 74 -30.85 9.75 15.54
C LYS A 74 -31.46 11.01 14.94
N LEU A 75 -30.77 11.68 14.03
CA LEU A 75 -31.25 12.88 13.35
C LEU A 75 -32.53 12.59 12.55
N GLN A 76 -32.57 11.47 11.83
CA GLN A 76 -33.75 11.03 11.10
C GLN A 76 -34.93 10.76 12.04
N SER A 77 -34.69 10.15 13.20
CA SER A 77 -35.75 9.89 14.20
C SER A 77 -36.25 11.16 14.88
N GLN A 78 -35.36 12.13 15.14
CA GLN A 78 -35.69 13.40 15.80
C GLN A 78 -36.32 14.41 14.83
N HIS A 79 -35.90 14.37 13.57
CA HIS A 79 -36.29 15.33 12.55
C HIS A 79 -36.56 14.65 11.19
N PRO A 80 -37.67 13.91 11.05
CA PRO A 80 -38.05 13.25 9.79
C PRO A 80 -38.30 14.26 8.65
N ASN A 81 -38.62 15.51 8.99
CA ASN A 81 -38.89 16.60 8.04
C ASN A 81 -37.62 17.15 7.36
N ILE A 82 -36.41 16.77 7.80
CA ILE A 82 -35.16 17.19 7.12
C ILE A 82 -34.93 16.37 5.85
N PHE A 83 -35.36 15.10 5.86
CA PHE A 83 -35.08 14.13 4.80
C PHE A 83 -36.28 13.81 3.92
N THR A 84 -37.47 14.18 4.39
CA THR A 84 -38.67 14.19 3.55
C THR A 84 -38.74 15.60 2.98
N GLU A 85 -38.55 15.75 1.67
CA GLU A 85 -38.77 17.02 0.99
C GLU A 85 -40.21 17.45 1.30
N ASP A 86 -40.37 18.41 2.22
CA ASP A 86 -41.63 19.15 2.33
C ASP A 86 -41.96 19.69 0.94
N GLU A 87 -43.22 19.57 0.54
CA GLU A 87 -43.79 20.11 -0.69
C GLU A 87 -43.16 21.46 -1.08
N PRO A 88 -42.95 21.72 -2.38
CA PRO A 88 -42.14 22.85 -2.84
C PRO A 88 -42.68 24.14 -2.23
N LYS A 89 -41.96 24.66 -1.23
CA LYS A 89 -42.17 26.03 -0.75
C LYS A 89 -41.83 26.93 -1.92
N ASP A 90 -42.89 27.49 -2.50
CA ASP A 90 -42.83 28.54 -3.49
C ASP A 90 -41.80 29.62 -3.10
N ALA A 91 -41.17 30.15 -4.14
CA ALA A 91 -40.03 31.03 -4.14
C ALA A 91 -40.05 32.20 -3.15
N SER A 92 -38.84 32.75 -2.94
CA SER A 92 -38.51 34.12 -2.49
C SER A 92 -38.36 34.38 -0.99
N SER A 93 -37.22 33.99 -0.45
CA SER A 93 -36.43 34.98 0.30
C SER A 93 -35.21 35.30 -0.57
N GLU A 94 -35.43 36.15 -1.58
CA GLU A 94 -34.30 36.82 -2.20
C GLU A 94 -33.59 37.59 -1.08
N PRO A 95 -32.25 37.44 -0.92
CA PRO A 95 -31.54 38.18 0.11
C PRO A 95 -31.73 39.67 -0.16
N ASP A 96 -32.05 40.42 0.90
CA ASP A 96 -32.25 41.87 0.82
C ASP A 96 -31.06 42.52 0.10
N THR A 97 -31.32 43.56 -0.70
CA THR A 97 -30.30 44.23 -1.55
C THR A 97 -29.07 44.67 -0.74
N THR A 98 -29.28 44.99 0.53
CA THR A 98 -28.23 45.31 1.52
C THR A 98 -27.32 44.12 1.84
N GLN A 99 -27.88 42.91 1.96
CA GLN A 99 -27.15 41.67 2.21
C GLN A 99 -26.36 41.22 0.98
N GLN A 100 -26.92 41.42 -0.23
CA GLN A 100 -26.22 41.16 -1.49
C GLN A 100 -24.99 42.08 -1.63
N LEU A 101 -25.15 43.37 -1.35
CA LEU A 101 -24.04 44.33 -1.39
C LEU A 101 -22.98 44.03 -0.33
N ALA A 102 -23.39 43.63 0.88
CA ALA A 102 -22.46 43.23 1.94
C ALA A 102 -21.65 41.99 1.51
N MET A 103 -22.30 40.98 0.91
CA MET A 103 -21.64 39.78 0.41
C MET A 103 -20.63 40.10 -0.70
N VAL A 104 -21.03 40.95 -1.66
CA VAL A 104 -20.13 41.40 -2.74
C VAL A 104 -18.95 42.19 -2.17
N LEU A 105 -19.15 43.05 -1.18
CA LEU A 105 -18.06 43.78 -0.51
C LEU A 105 -17.10 42.86 0.24
N THR A 106 -17.61 41.82 0.90
CA THR A 106 -16.76 40.84 1.60
C THR A 106 -15.95 39.96 0.64
N ASP A 107 -16.50 39.63 -0.53
CA ASP A 107 -15.86 38.76 -1.51
C ASP A 107 -15.08 39.52 -2.60
N ALA A 108 -15.24 40.83 -2.72
CA ALA A 108 -14.51 41.71 -3.63
C ALA A 108 -12.99 41.43 -3.70
N PRO A 109 -12.24 41.35 -2.57
CA PRO A 109 -10.80 41.05 -2.64
C PRO A 109 -10.52 39.64 -3.14
N ARG A 110 -11.41 38.67 -2.88
CA ARG A 110 -11.23 37.27 -3.33
C ARG A 110 -11.30 37.17 -4.85
N PHE A 111 -12.17 37.92 -5.51
CA PHE A 111 -12.24 37.93 -6.97
C PHE A 111 -10.92 38.37 -7.60
N SER A 112 -10.26 39.39 -7.05
CA SER A 112 -8.94 39.82 -7.53
C SER A 112 -7.87 38.72 -7.34
N THR A 113 -7.86 38.07 -6.17
CA THR A 113 -6.91 36.98 -5.88
C THR A 113 -7.14 35.73 -6.73
N ILE A 114 -8.40 35.35 -6.98
CA ILE A 114 -8.72 34.18 -7.80
C ILE A 114 -8.42 34.48 -9.26
N THR A 115 -8.67 35.71 -9.72
CA THR A 115 -8.32 36.11 -11.09
C THR A 115 -6.81 36.09 -11.31
N SER A 116 -6.01 36.55 -10.34
CA SER A 116 -4.54 36.47 -10.46
C SER A 116 -4.02 35.03 -10.40
N GLN A 117 -4.64 34.16 -9.60
CA GLN A 117 -4.34 32.72 -9.57
C GLN A 117 -4.72 32.02 -10.88
N LEU A 118 -5.90 32.29 -11.45
CA LEU A 118 -6.31 31.75 -12.74
C LEU A 118 -5.43 32.25 -13.88
N ARG A 119 -5.02 33.52 -13.83
CA ARG A 119 -4.06 34.09 -14.78
C ARG A 119 -2.71 33.37 -14.69
N SER A 120 -2.21 33.17 -13.47
CA SER A 120 -1.00 32.40 -13.22
C SER A 120 -1.12 30.95 -13.73
N LEU A 121 -2.27 30.29 -13.50
CA LEU A 121 -2.55 28.95 -14.03
C LEU A 121 -2.58 28.91 -15.57
N SER A 122 -3.10 29.95 -16.21
CA SER A 122 -3.12 30.06 -17.68
C SER A 122 -1.74 30.27 -18.30
N ASP A 123 -0.79 30.81 -17.53
CA ASP A 123 0.60 31.00 -17.99
C ASP A 123 1.40 29.68 -17.97
N PHE A 124 0.92 28.63 -17.29
CA PHE A 124 1.51 27.30 -17.36
C PHE A 124 0.98 26.56 -18.59
N SER A 125 1.81 26.45 -19.63
CA SER A 125 1.55 25.53 -20.73
C SER A 125 1.57 24.09 -20.19
N VAL A 126 0.44 23.39 -20.28
CA VAL A 126 0.39 21.95 -20.00
C VAL A 126 1.45 21.27 -20.88
N PRO A 127 2.40 20.52 -20.30
CA PRO A 127 3.46 19.87 -21.07
C PRO A 127 2.87 18.99 -22.17
N PRO A 128 3.51 18.93 -23.36
CA PRO A 128 2.94 18.26 -24.51
C PRO A 128 2.70 16.79 -24.21
N THR A 129 1.48 16.31 -24.52
CA THR A 129 1.05 14.92 -24.29
C THR A 129 1.98 13.89 -24.95
N SER A 130 2.72 14.28 -25.99
CA SER A 130 3.74 13.45 -26.64
C SER A 130 4.88 13.05 -25.71
N ALA A 131 5.30 13.92 -24.79
CA ALA A 131 6.34 13.61 -23.81
C ALA A 131 5.87 12.50 -22.85
N PHE A 132 4.65 12.61 -22.34
CA PHE A 132 4.06 11.56 -21.48
C PHE A 132 3.84 10.25 -22.23
N ALA A 133 3.37 10.31 -23.48
CA ALA A 133 3.22 9.12 -24.32
C ALA A 133 4.57 8.42 -24.55
N SER A 134 5.65 9.18 -24.73
CA SER A 134 7.00 8.62 -24.87
C SER A 134 7.51 7.93 -23.61
N VAL A 135 7.17 8.46 -22.42
CA VAL A 135 7.52 7.83 -21.12
C VAL A 135 6.77 6.50 -20.96
N ILE A 136 5.48 6.48 -21.28
CA ILE A 136 4.67 5.25 -21.23
C ILE A 136 5.21 4.21 -22.23
N ALA A 137 5.63 4.64 -23.42
CA ALA A 137 6.23 3.76 -24.42
C ALA A 137 7.56 3.11 -23.96
N LEU A 138 8.27 3.71 -22.99
CA LEU A 138 9.52 3.16 -22.45
C LEU A 138 9.30 2.13 -21.33
N GLN A 139 8.10 2.08 -20.74
CA GLN A 139 7.76 1.14 -19.66
C GLN A 139 8.09 -0.34 -19.94
N PRO A 140 7.78 -0.93 -21.11
CA PRO A 140 8.12 -2.33 -21.37
C PRO A 140 9.63 -2.58 -21.42
N ARG A 141 10.41 -1.59 -21.87
CA ARG A 141 11.87 -1.69 -21.89
C ARG A 141 12.46 -1.64 -20.49
N LEU A 142 11.89 -0.82 -19.60
CA LEU A 142 12.28 -0.79 -18.20
C LEU A 142 12.00 -2.14 -17.52
N ALA A 143 10.82 -2.72 -17.72
CA ALA A 143 10.50 -4.04 -17.17
C ALA A 143 11.47 -5.14 -17.64
N GLN A 144 11.85 -5.14 -18.93
CA GLN A 144 12.85 -6.09 -19.45
C GLN A 144 14.23 -5.91 -18.80
N LEU A 145 14.65 -4.65 -18.56
CA LEU A 145 15.92 -4.36 -17.91
C LEU A 145 15.90 -4.74 -16.43
N GLU A 146 14.78 -4.53 -15.74
CA GLU A 146 14.60 -4.94 -14.34
C GLU A 146 14.73 -6.45 -14.17
N GLU A 147 14.11 -7.23 -15.07
CA GLU A 147 14.27 -8.70 -15.07
C GLU A 147 15.73 -9.13 -15.28
N GLN A 148 16.44 -8.46 -16.20
CA GLN A 148 17.86 -8.73 -16.44
C GLN A 148 18.72 -8.37 -15.23
N GLN A 149 18.46 -7.22 -14.61
CA GLN A 149 19.15 -6.80 -13.38
C GLN A 149 18.94 -7.79 -12.25
N TYR A 150 17.71 -8.31 -12.09
CA TYR A 150 17.42 -9.32 -11.08
C TYR A 150 18.21 -10.61 -11.32
N ARG A 151 18.26 -11.10 -12.56
CA ARG A 151 19.06 -12.29 -12.92
C ARG A 151 20.55 -12.07 -12.66
N GLN A 152 21.09 -10.93 -13.08
CA GLN A 152 22.50 -10.58 -12.85
C GLN A 152 22.81 -10.46 -11.35
N ALA A 153 21.93 -9.87 -10.56
CA ALA A 153 22.11 -9.76 -9.11
C ALA A 153 22.17 -11.13 -8.44
N MET A 154 21.31 -12.06 -8.86
CA MET A 154 21.34 -13.45 -8.39
C MET A 154 22.66 -14.14 -8.74
N GLU A 155 23.09 -14.08 -9.99
CA GLU A 155 24.35 -14.66 -10.46
C GLU A 155 25.57 -14.08 -9.70
N ILE A 156 25.62 -12.75 -9.55
CA ILE A 156 26.69 -12.07 -8.80
C ILE A 156 26.70 -12.54 -7.35
N SER A 157 25.53 -12.70 -6.72
CA SER A 157 25.44 -13.17 -5.34
C SER A 157 25.97 -14.60 -5.17
N GLU A 158 25.69 -15.48 -6.13
CA GLU A 158 26.18 -16.85 -6.13
C GLU A 158 27.69 -16.90 -6.38
N LEU A 159 28.18 -16.15 -7.36
CA LEU A 159 29.60 -16.04 -7.66
C LEU A 159 30.36 -15.51 -6.46
N ARG A 160 29.86 -14.47 -5.78
CA ARG A 160 30.48 -13.94 -4.55
C ARG A 160 30.56 -14.98 -3.43
N LYS A 161 29.54 -15.82 -3.26
CA LYS A 161 29.56 -16.91 -2.27
C LYS A 161 30.62 -17.94 -2.62
N ARG A 162 30.68 -18.38 -3.90
CA ARG A 162 31.65 -19.38 -4.37
C ARG A 162 33.08 -18.86 -4.31
N THR A 163 33.32 -17.64 -4.75
CA THR A 163 34.65 -17.02 -4.68
C THR A 163 35.07 -16.78 -3.24
N GLY A 164 34.16 -16.32 -2.37
CA GLY A 164 34.42 -16.19 -0.94
C GLY A 164 34.85 -17.50 -0.30
N ALA A 165 34.13 -18.59 -0.58
CA ALA A 165 34.48 -19.91 -0.07
C ALA A 165 35.87 -20.39 -0.55
N LEU A 166 36.18 -20.20 -1.83
CA LEU A 166 37.47 -20.58 -2.41
C LEU A 166 38.62 -19.75 -1.79
N VAL A 167 38.43 -18.44 -1.62
CA VAL A 167 39.43 -17.56 -1.00
C VAL A 167 39.68 -17.95 0.46
N LEU A 168 38.63 -18.28 1.22
CA LEU A 168 38.76 -18.77 2.59
C LEU A 168 39.53 -20.09 2.64
N GLN A 169 39.14 -21.07 1.82
CA GLN A 169 39.83 -22.36 1.74
C GLN A 169 41.30 -22.20 1.33
N TRP A 170 41.59 -21.32 0.38
CA TRP A 170 42.96 -21.02 -0.03
C TRP A 170 43.75 -20.38 1.12
N HIS A 171 43.17 -19.42 1.83
CA HIS A 171 43.81 -18.79 2.99
C HIS A 171 44.11 -19.80 4.11
N GLU A 172 43.16 -20.67 4.43
CA GLU A 172 43.33 -21.72 5.45
C GLU A 172 44.43 -22.71 5.07
N LEU A 173 44.41 -23.24 3.85
CA LEU A 173 45.36 -24.27 3.43
C LEU A 173 46.74 -23.70 3.13
N PHE A 174 46.83 -22.62 2.36
CA PHE A 174 48.09 -22.10 1.87
C PHE A 174 48.76 -21.13 2.83
N ILE A 175 48.02 -20.22 3.45
CA ILE A 175 48.63 -19.21 4.34
C ILE A 175 48.79 -19.81 5.74
N LEU A 176 47.69 -20.23 6.36
CA LEU A 176 47.73 -20.75 7.72
C LEU A 176 48.43 -22.11 7.78
N GLY A 177 48.10 -23.03 6.87
CA GLY A 177 48.71 -24.36 6.80
C GLY A 177 50.23 -24.30 6.57
N GLN A 178 50.71 -23.52 5.59
CA GLN A 178 52.16 -23.37 5.42
C GLN A 178 52.81 -22.67 6.60
N GLY A 179 52.17 -21.64 7.17
CA GLY A 179 52.69 -20.95 8.35
C GLY A 179 52.91 -21.90 9.54
N GLN A 180 51.98 -22.81 9.78
CA GLN A 180 52.11 -23.85 10.81
C GLN A 180 53.27 -24.81 10.52
N CYS A 181 53.36 -25.31 9.28
CA CYS A 181 54.49 -26.17 8.86
C CYS A 181 55.83 -25.44 9.04
N TRP A 182 55.96 -24.20 8.56
CA TRP A 182 57.20 -23.42 8.71
C TRP A 182 57.56 -23.19 10.19
N ALA A 183 56.58 -22.88 11.04
CA ALA A 183 56.80 -22.70 12.47
C ALA A 183 57.26 -24.00 13.15
N GLU A 184 56.68 -25.14 12.76
CA GLU A 184 57.11 -26.45 13.27
C GLU A 184 58.55 -26.76 12.84
N TRP A 185 58.89 -26.53 11.57
CA TRP A 185 60.23 -26.75 11.05
C TRP A 185 61.26 -25.83 11.70
N ASP A 186 60.96 -24.54 11.90
CA ASP A 186 61.82 -23.62 12.65
C ASP A 186 62.04 -24.11 14.09
N THR A 187 60.98 -24.60 14.74
CA THR A 187 61.07 -25.15 16.11
C THR A 187 61.98 -26.38 16.16
N ARG A 188 61.83 -27.31 15.21
CA ARG A 188 62.68 -28.50 15.09
C ARG A 188 64.13 -28.14 14.81
N LEU A 189 64.37 -27.19 13.90
CA LEU A 189 65.71 -26.70 13.56
C LEU A 189 66.38 -26.05 14.78
N ARG A 190 65.67 -25.18 15.51
CA ARG A 190 66.18 -24.56 16.75
C ARG A 190 66.48 -25.59 17.83
N ASN A 191 65.68 -26.65 17.95
CA ASN A 191 65.94 -27.73 18.90
C ASN A 191 67.20 -28.52 18.52
N ALA A 192 67.39 -28.80 17.22
CA ALA A 192 68.60 -29.45 16.71
C ALA A 192 69.85 -28.56 16.87
N GLU A 193 69.74 -27.26 16.58
CA GLU A 193 70.82 -26.30 16.84
C GLU A 193 71.20 -26.27 18.33
N ARG A 194 70.19 -26.26 19.22
CA ARG A 194 70.42 -26.32 20.67
C ARG A 194 71.09 -27.63 21.10
N SER A 195 70.74 -28.78 20.51
CA SER A 195 71.40 -30.04 20.85
C SER A 195 72.85 -30.09 20.37
N VAL A 196 73.12 -29.63 19.14
CA VAL A 196 74.48 -29.55 18.59
C VAL A 196 75.34 -28.61 19.44
N ARG A 197 74.85 -27.41 19.77
CA ARG A 197 75.57 -26.47 20.65
C ARG A 197 75.87 -27.07 22.03
N ARG A 198 74.95 -27.86 22.60
CA ARG A 198 75.19 -28.56 23.89
C ARG A 198 76.27 -29.63 23.76
N GLU A 199 76.30 -30.39 22.66
CA GLU A 199 77.35 -31.37 22.42
C GLU A 199 78.71 -30.73 22.14
N GLU A 200 78.74 -29.63 21.40
CA GLU A 200 79.97 -28.85 21.18
C GLU A 200 80.55 -28.34 22.50
N VAL A 201 79.70 -27.79 23.39
CA VAL A 201 80.14 -27.36 24.73
C VAL A 201 80.69 -28.54 25.53
N ARG A 202 79.99 -29.70 25.55
CA ARG A 202 80.49 -30.90 26.23
C ARG A 202 81.83 -31.37 25.68
N ARG A 203 82.02 -31.38 24.35
CA ARG A 203 83.31 -31.75 23.74
C ARG A 203 84.43 -30.76 24.07
N MET A 204 84.11 -29.48 24.28
CA MET A 204 85.07 -28.48 24.75
C MET A 204 85.41 -28.67 26.24
N GLU A 205 84.44 -29.11 27.06
CA GLU A 205 84.62 -29.38 28.49
C GLU A 205 85.33 -30.73 28.74
N ASP A 206 85.01 -31.76 27.96
CA ASP A 206 85.66 -33.09 27.96
C ASP A 206 87.02 -33.05 27.21
N GLY A 207 87.36 -31.92 26.59
CA GLY A 207 88.65 -31.63 25.99
C GLY A 207 89.69 -31.20 27.03
N VAL A 208 90.04 -32.14 27.92
CA VAL A 208 91.32 -32.27 28.64
C VAL A 208 91.90 -33.64 28.29
#